data_AF-A0A4Y2JBF9-F1
#
_entry.id   AF-A0A4Y2JBF9-F1
#
_cell.length_a   1.000
_cell.length_b   1.000
_cell.length_c   1.000
_cell.angle_alpha   90.00
_cell.angle_beta   90.00
_cell.angle_gamma   90.00
#
_symmetry.space_group_name_H-M   'P 1'
#
loop_
_entity.id
_entity.type
_entity.pdbx_description
1 polymer ?
#
loop_
_entity_poly.entity_id
_entity_poly.type
_entity_poly.pdbx_seq_one_letter_code
_entity_poly.pdbx_strand_id
1 'polypeptide(L)'
;MVWAGISLGGHTDLHVFHGGTLIGVRYRDEILNPYAGAISNDFILMDDNVLPYRTVVVQDYLEGHGLERMEWPAQSPDLNPIEHLWGSLDR
;
A
#
# COMPACT_ATOMS: atom_id res chain seq x y z
N MET A 1 7.27 -9.73 7.97
CA MET A 1 6.13 -9.26 7.15
C MET A 1 6.70 -8.67 5.88
N VAL A 2 6.08 -8.94 4.74
CA VAL A 2 6.49 -8.39 3.45
C VAL A 2 5.41 -7.46 2.91
N TRP A 3 5.81 -6.51 2.08
CA TRP A 3 4.90 -5.60 1.37
C TRP A 3 5.34 -5.46 -0.08
N ALA A 4 4.39 -5.35 -0.97
CA ALA A 4 4.62 -4.95 -2.35
C ALA A 4 3.42 -4.15 -2.84
N GLY A 5 3.64 -3.34 -3.87
CA GLY A 5 2.61 -2.65 -4.63
C GLY A 5 2.65 -3.11 -6.09
N ILE A 6 1.49 -3.13 -6.73
CA ILE A 6 1.35 -3.42 -8.15
C ILE A 6 0.51 -2.34 -8.83
N SER A 7 0.74 -2.18 -10.12
CA SER A 7 -0.07 -1.36 -11.02
C SER A 7 -0.15 -2.06 -12.38
N LEU A 8 -0.95 -1.52 -13.30
CA LEU A 8 -0.92 -1.97 -14.68
C LEU A 8 0.45 -1.75 -15.34
N GLY A 9 1.21 -0.73 -14.90
CA GLY A 9 2.51 -0.36 -15.46
C GLY A 9 3.70 -1.13 -14.89
N GLY A 10 3.50 -1.95 -13.86
CA GLY A 10 4.59 -2.68 -13.20
C GLY A 10 4.33 -2.94 -11.72
N HIS A 11 5.38 -3.26 -10.98
CA HIS A 11 5.31 -3.54 -9.54
C HIS A 11 6.46 -2.85 -8.80
N THR A 12 6.31 -2.66 -7.50
CA THR A 12 7.43 -2.30 -6.63
C THR A 12 8.30 -3.52 -6.38
N ASP A 13 9.50 -3.29 -5.83
CA ASP A 13 10.25 -4.37 -5.21
C ASP A 13 9.51 -4.90 -3.97
N LEU A 14 9.84 -6.13 -3.56
CA LEU A 14 9.36 -6.72 -2.32
C LEU A 14 10.06 -6.06 -1.13
N HIS A 15 9.31 -5.29 -0.34
CA HIS A 15 9.82 -4.71 0.90
C HIS A 15 9.69 -5.70 2.05
N VAL A 16 10.79 -5.99 2.74
CA VAL A 16 10.81 -6.87 3.92
C VAL A 16 10.91 -6.01 5.18
N PHE A 17 9.87 -6.03 6.00
CA PHE A 17 9.90 -5.39 7.31
C PHE A 17 10.69 -6.24 8.30
N HIS A 18 11.76 -5.66 8.82
CA HIS A 18 12.63 -6.28 9.81
C HIS A 18 12.19 -5.89 11.23
N GLY A 19 11.60 -6.84 11.97
CA GLY A 19 11.15 -6.67 13.35
C GLY A 19 10.05 -5.60 13.53
N GLY A 20 9.40 -5.57 14.70
CA GLY A 20 8.42 -4.54 15.07
C GLY A 20 7.07 -4.58 14.32
N THR A 21 6.12 -3.79 14.80
CA THR A 21 4.76 -3.68 14.24
C THR A 21 4.72 -2.63 13.12
N LEU A 22 3.91 -2.87 12.08
CA LEU A 22 3.59 -1.84 11.11
C LEU A 22 2.64 -0.82 11.74
N ILE A 23 3.09 0.42 11.84
CA ILE A 23 2.27 1.57 12.26
C ILE A 23 2.31 2.61 11.16
N GLY A 24 1.37 3.56 11.15
CA GLY A 24 1.26 4.50 10.03
C GLY A 24 2.50 5.35 9.75
N VAL A 25 3.27 5.74 10.78
CA VAL A 25 4.56 6.44 10.58
C VAL A 25 5.53 5.56 9.80
N ARG A 26 5.65 4.30 10.18
CA ARG A 26 6.52 3.33 9.52
C ARG A 26 6.05 3.03 8.10
N TYR A 27 4.73 2.95 7.88
CA TYR A 27 4.17 2.80 6.55
C TYR A 27 4.52 4.01 5.66
N ARG A 28 4.36 5.24 6.16
CA ARG A 28 4.80 6.43 5.44
C ARG A 28 6.29 6.38 5.10
N ASP A 29 7.13 6.11 6.09
CA ASP A 29 8.59 6.25 5.94
C ASP A 29 9.23 5.13 5.13
N GLU A 30 8.75 3.90 5.28
CA GLU A 30 9.32 2.73 4.59
C GLU A 30 8.61 2.38 3.28
N ILE A 31 7.36 2.80 3.09
CA ILE A 31 6.56 2.45 1.90
C ILE A 31 6.21 3.68 1.07
N LEU A 32 5.48 4.64 1.63
CA LEU A 32 4.97 5.75 0.81
C LEU A 32 6.11 6.65 0.30
N ASN A 33 7.05 7.03 1.16
CA ASN A 33 8.18 7.89 0.78
C ASN A 33 9.08 7.26 -0.29
N PRO A 34 9.56 6.00 -0.15
CA PRO A 34 10.47 5.44 -1.14
C PRO A 34 9.80 5.16 -2.49
N TYR A 35 8.49 4.89 -2.49
CA TYR A 35 7.74 4.57 -3.70
C TYR A 35 6.90 5.73 -4.24
N ALA A 36 7.05 6.96 -3.72
CA ALA A 36 6.29 8.13 -4.16
C ALA A 36 6.42 8.40 -5.67
N GLY A 37 7.57 8.09 -6.28
CA GLY A 37 7.73 8.22 -7.74
C GLY A 37 6.93 7.19 -8.56
N ALA A 38 6.68 6.01 -8.00
CA ALA A 38 5.84 4.97 -8.60
C ALA A 38 4.35 5.21 -8.31
N ILE A 39 4.06 5.80 -7.15
CA ILE A 39 2.74 6.22 -6.71
C ILE A 39 2.52 7.67 -7.18
N SER A 40 2.33 7.86 -8.49
CA SER A 40 2.04 9.19 -9.08
C SER A 40 0.60 9.65 -8.76
N ASN A 41 0.37 10.96 -8.84
CA ASN A 41 -0.94 11.61 -8.73
C ASN A 41 -1.93 11.16 -9.82
N ASP A 42 -1.44 10.52 -10.88
CA ASP A 42 -2.28 9.92 -11.91
C ASP A 42 -2.89 8.58 -11.48
N PHE A 43 -2.52 8.06 -10.31
CA PHE A 43 -3.02 6.80 -9.77
C PHE A 43 -3.93 7.00 -8.57
N ILE A 44 -4.90 6.10 -8.48
CA ILE A 44 -5.74 5.93 -7.29
C ILE A 44 -5.13 4.80 -6.46
N LEU A 45 -4.77 5.11 -5.21
CA LEU A 45 -4.25 4.13 -4.28
C LEU A 45 -5.36 3.16 -3.85
N MET A 46 -5.07 1.87 -3.99
CA MET A 46 -5.93 0.77 -3.56
C MET A 46 -5.27 0.06 -2.38
N ASP A 47 -5.99 -0.07 -1.27
CA ASP A 47 -5.54 -0.81 -0.09
C ASP A 47 -6.71 -1.56 0.59
N ASP A 48 -6.39 -2.50 1.48
CA ASP A 48 -7.33 -3.37 2.20
C ASP A 48 -7.95 -2.73 3.46
N ASN A 49 -7.78 -1.41 3.62
CA ASN A 49 -8.33 -0.63 4.74
C ASN A 49 -7.80 -1.06 6.14
N VAL A 50 -6.59 -1.62 6.24
CA VAL A 50 -6.00 -1.94 7.55
C VAL A 50 -5.63 -0.69 8.34
N LEU A 51 -5.67 -0.81 9.68
CA LEU A 51 -5.45 0.31 10.61
C LEU A 51 -4.18 1.15 10.35
N PRO A 52 -3.01 0.56 10.05
CA PRO A 52 -1.80 1.35 9.79
C PRO A 52 -1.93 2.29 8.59
N TYR A 53 -2.79 1.98 7.62
CA TYR A 53 -2.99 2.80 6.42
C TYR A 53 -3.97 3.94 6.66
N ARG A 54 -4.75 3.87 7.74
CA ARG A 54 -5.82 4.83 8.07
C ARG A 54 -5.45 5.80 9.18
N THR A 55 -4.17 5.88 9.54
CA THR A 55 -3.71 6.87 10.53
C THR A 55 -3.69 8.27 9.95
N VAL A 56 -3.79 9.29 10.81
CA VAL A 56 -3.70 10.71 10.42
C VAL A 56 -2.42 11.00 9.62
N VAL A 57 -1.27 10.47 10.06
CA VAL A 57 0.01 10.65 9.37
C VAL A 57 0.00 10.14 7.92
N VAL A 58 -0.73 9.07 7.65
CA VAL A 58 -0.87 8.53 6.29
C VAL A 58 -1.85 9.36 5.48
N GLN A 59 -2.97 9.79 6.07
CA GLN A 59 -3.93 10.65 5.38
C GLN A 59 -3.30 11.98 4.98
N ASP A 60 -2.63 12.66 5.91
CA ASP A 60 -1.93 13.93 5.67
C ASP A 60 -0.88 13.77 4.54
N TYR A 61 -0.21 12.61 4.50
CA TYR A 61 0.75 12.32 3.45
C TYR A 61 0.08 12.21 2.08
N LEU A 62 -1.00 11.43 1.98
CA LEU A 62 -1.71 11.24 0.71
C LEU A 62 -2.31 12.57 0.22
N GLU A 63 -2.95 13.32 1.10
CA GLU A 63 -3.50 14.65 0.79
C GLU A 63 -2.40 15.62 0.35
N GLY A 64 -1.28 15.66 1.07
CA GLY A 64 -0.13 16.52 0.74
C GLY A 64 0.54 16.19 -0.60
N HIS A 65 0.40 14.95 -1.07
CA HIS A 65 0.89 14.51 -2.38
C HIS A 65 -0.20 14.51 -3.45
N GLY A 66 -1.46 14.81 -3.12
CA GLY A 66 -2.57 14.77 -4.08
C GLY A 66 -2.93 13.36 -4.54
N LEU A 67 -2.68 12.36 -3.70
CA LEU A 67 -2.99 10.95 -3.96
C LEU A 67 -4.42 10.65 -3.53
N GLU A 68 -5.26 10.28 -4.51
CA GLU A 68 -6.60 9.79 -4.22
C GLU A 68 -6.54 8.34 -3.74
N ARG A 69 -7.37 8.00 -2.76
CA ARG A 69 -7.54 6.62 -2.30
C ARG A 69 -8.92 6.10 -2.71
N MET A 70 -8.94 4.88 -3.23
CA MET A 70 -10.17 4.18 -3.55
C MET A 70 -10.92 3.78 -2.27
N GLU A 71 -12.23 4.01 -2.26
CA GLU A 71 -13.13 3.43 -1.26
C GLU A 71 -13.17 1.91 -1.42
N TRP A 72 -12.86 1.18 -0.35
CA TRP A 72 -12.70 -0.27 -0.39
C TRP A 72 -13.57 -0.98 0.66
N PRO A 73 -14.36 -2.00 0.30
CA PRO A 73 -15.13 -2.76 1.26
C PRO A 73 -14.21 -3.56 2.19
N ALA A 74 -14.53 -3.55 3.49
CA ALA A 74 -13.79 -4.33 4.47
C ALA A 74 -13.87 -5.83 4.16
N GLN A 75 -12.81 -6.57 4.49
CA GLN A 75 -12.75 -8.03 4.36
C GLN A 75 -13.02 -8.57 2.94
N SER A 76 -12.65 -7.82 1.90
CA SER A 76 -12.80 -8.22 0.49
C SER A 76 -11.44 -8.46 -0.18
N PRO A 77 -10.68 -9.49 0.23
CA PRO A 77 -9.38 -9.80 -0.37
C PRO A 77 -9.50 -10.33 -1.80
N ASP A 78 -10.63 -10.95 -2.14
CA ASP A 78 -10.96 -11.48 -3.48
C ASP A 78 -11.00 -10.38 -4.55
N LEU A 79 -11.31 -9.16 -4.15
CA LEU A 79 -11.34 -8.00 -5.03
C LEU A 79 -9.96 -7.34 -5.17
N ASN A 80 -8.97 -7.69 -4.34
CA ASN A 80 -7.64 -7.08 -4.37
C ASN A 80 -6.71 -7.89 -5.28
N PRO A 81 -6.30 -7.36 -6.45
CA PRO A 81 -5.53 -8.14 -7.43
C PRO A 81 -4.18 -8.64 -6.90
N ILE A 82 -3.58 -7.98 -5.89
CA ILE A 82 -2.31 -8.42 -5.32
C ILE A 82 -2.44 -9.73 -4.52
N GLU A 83 -3.62 -10.03 -3.97
CA GLU A 83 -3.87 -11.27 -3.24
C GLU A 83 -3.77 -12.49 -4.15
N HIS A 84 -4.18 -12.36 -5.42
CA HIS A 84 -4.01 -13.41 -6.42
C HIS A 84 -2.53 -13.68 -6.73
N LEU A 85 -1.69 -12.63 -6.72
CA LEU A 85 -0.25 -12.79 -6.90
C LEU A 85 0.40 -13.43 -5.69
N TRP A 86 0.00 -13.04 -4.47
CA TRP A 86 0.47 -13.71 -3.25
C TRP A 86 0.13 -15.20 -3.23
N GLY A 87 -1.10 -15.57 -3.59
CA GLY A 87 -1.51 -16.97 -3.69
C GLY A 87 -0.73 -17.77 -4.75
N SER A 88 -0.20 -17.10 -5.77
CA SER A 88 0.67 -17.74 -6.78
C SER A 88 2.11 -17.92 -6.28
N LEU A 89 2.59 -17.06 -5.38
CA LEU A 89 3.93 -17.12 -4.78
C LEU A 89 4.02 -18.12 -3.62
N ASP A 90 2.91 -18.43 -2.97
CA ASP A 90 2.85 -19.42 -1.88
C ASP A 90 2.82 -20.88 -2.37
N ARG A 91 2.74 -21.08 -3.70
CA ARG A 91 2.62 -22.39 -4.35
C ARG A 91 3.95 -22.89 -4.90
#